data_AF-A0A3G4VAL7-F1
#
_entry.id   AF-A0A3G4VAL7-F1
#
_cell.length_a   1.000
_cell.length_b   1.000
_cell.length_c   1.000
_cell.angle_alpha   90.00
_cell.angle_beta   90.00
_cell.angle_gamma   90.00
#
_symmetry.space_group_name_H-M   'P 1'
#
loop_
_entity.id
_entity.type
_entity.pdbx_description
1 polymer ?
#
loop_
_entity_poly.entity_id
_entity_poly.type
_entity_poly.pdbx_seq_one_letter_code
_entity_poly.pdbx_strand_id
1 'polypeptide(L)'
;MTLPVRALELTPLSNEPYTGDLDSLVEKRVIRVLVSADLGFYYIEKGQPKGIGAEQLYHFEKNLKKKYSKMKVQVIPVPRDDLIPALVNGYGDLVVANLTITPKRQEIIQFSTPILSDISELIVTTSDYPSLESVEDLSGQEVWVRGSSSYFENLQALNQKLTSNDKPPVYVQYLEETLQDYELVEMVKQGYIGATVLDSHKAFFWNKTFDDLNIHDSIPLSKDGQIAWAMRKDSPKLEKQVNAYIKTAKQGTLLGNVIYNKYLDNTGWFSKALDPKNVQQLDKLISLFKKYGDKYDFDFLMIAAQAFQESKLNQNKVSPKGAVGIMQVLPSTARDRNVNIKNINKIENNVHAGVKYMRFIRDRYFSDDAISNDDKVYLSLAAYNAGPGNIAKMRRLATKHGYDPNKWFGNVELMARRNISSEPVTYVANINRYYVIYKQLESLQQIRQEQQALNSDIEFYRVLGSKEETITE
;
A
#
# COMPACT_ATOMS: atom_id res chain seq x y z
N MET A 1 -22.55 0.90 -7.27
CA MET A 1 -21.97 0.34 -8.51
C MET A 1 -20.55 -0.13 -8.21
N THR A 2 -20.28 -1.42 -8.42
CA THR A 2 -18.93 -2.01 -8.39
C THR A 2 -18.10 -1.43 -9.54
N LEU A 3 -16.87 -1.00 -9.23
CA LEU A 3 -15.95 -0.48 -10.23
C LEU A 3 -15.68 -1.56 -11.31
N PRO A 4 -15.82 -1.25 -12.61
CA PRO A 4 -15.41 -2.17 -13.67
C PRO A 4 -13.89 -2.41 -13.62
N VAL A 5 -13.47 -3.63 -13.98
CA VAL A 5 -12.13 -4.26 -13.87
C VAL A 5 -11.02 -3.56 -14.70
N ARG A 6 -10.89 -2.25 -14.63
CA ARG A 6 -9.86 -1.46 -15.31
C ARG A 6 -9.30 -0.40 -14.35
N ALA A 7 -8.61 -0.84 -13.31
CA ALA A 7 -8.14 0.04 -12.24
C ALA A 7 -6.62 -0.12 -12.01
N LEU A 8 -5.88 0.96 -12.28
CA LEU A 8 -4.55 1.34 -11.74
C LEU A 8 -3.51 0.22 -11.64
N GLU A 9 -2.53 0.19 -12.54
CA GLU A 9 -1.40 -0.78 -12.52
C GLU A 9 -0.51 -0.53 -11.29
N LEU A 10 0.00 -1.52 -10.54
CA LEU A 10 1.13 -1.29 -9.62
C LEU A 10 2.40 -1.91 -10.14
N THR A 11 3.53 -1.29 -9.82
CA THR A 11 4.86 -1.83 -10.14
C THR A 11 5.79 -1.47 -9.00
N PRO A 12 6.78 -2.32 -8.64
CA PRO A 12 7.88 -1.93 -7.78
C PRO A 12 8.61 -0.72 -8.37
N LEU A 13 9.25 0.04 -7.49
CA LEU A 13 10.22 1.05 -7.87
C LEU A 13 11.19 0.43 -8.88
N SER A 14 11.22 0.94 -10.12
CA SER A 14 12.25 0.51 -11.07
C SER A 14 13.60 0.84 -10.46
N ASN A 15 14.58 -0.09 -10.53
CA ASN A 15 15.95 0.20 -10.10
C ASN A 15 16.62 1.32 -10.92
N GLU A 16 16.02 1.71 -12.05
CA GLU A 16 16.47 2.83 -12.88
C GLU A 16 15.48 4.00 -12.76
N PRO A 17 15.75 4.96 -11.87
CA PRO A 17 14.94 6.17 -11.80
C PRO A 17 15.00 6.93 -13.13
N TYR A 18 13.92 7.63 -13.46
CA TYR A 18 13.91 8.60 -14.53
C TYR A 18 13.07 9.81 -14.15
N THR A 19 13.42 10.96 -14.70
CA THR A 19 12.66 12.20 -14.55
C THR A 19 12.13 12.64 -15.91
N GLY A 20 11.26 13.64 -15.89
CA GLY A 20 10.60 14.17 -17.08
C GLY A 20 9.24 14.77 -16.74
N ASP A 21 8.86 15.78 -17.53
CA ASP A 21 7.53 16.38 -17.50
C ASP A 21 6.54 15.56 -18.35
N LEU A 22 5.29 16.02 -18.48
CA LEU A 22 4.20 15.29 -19.11
C LEU A 22 4.50 14.74 -20.51
N ASP A 23 5.28 15.43 -21.34
CA ASP A 23 5.58 14.96 -22.70
C ASP A 23 6.38 13.64 -22.66
N SER A 24 7.40 13.56 -21.80
CA SER A 24 8.18 12.34 -21.59
C SER A 24 7.32 11.21 -21.01
N LEU A 25 6.39 11.54 -20.12
CA LEU A 25 5.44 10.57 -19.55
C LEU A 25 4.45 10.05 -20.60
N VAL A 26 4.05 10.91 -21.55
CA VAL A 26 3.18 10.54 -22.68
C VAL A 26 3.89 9.60 -23.65
N GLU A 27 5.18 9.83 -23.92
CA GLU A 27 6.01 8.91 -24.72
C GLU A 27 6.13 7.53 -24.07
N LYS A 28 6.38 7.52 -22.76
CA LYS A 28 6.43 6.29 -21.93
C LYS A 28 5.05 5.68 -21.68
N ARG A 29 3.97 6.42 -21.97
CA ARG A 29 2.56 6.05 -21.80
C ARG A 29 2.16 5.75 -20.36
N VAL A 30 2.89 6.30 -19.39
CA VAL A 30 2.67 6.00 -17.98
C VAL A 30 2.99 7.22 -17.11
N ILE A 31 2.13 7.46 -16.12
CA ILE A 31 2.44 8.32 -14.96
C ILE A 31 2.59 7.40 -13.76
N ARG A 32 3.76 7.42 -13.13
CA ARG A 32 4.03 6.66 -11.90
C ARG A 32 3.56 7.48 -10.70
N VAL A 33 2.70 6.93 -9.87
CA VAL A 33 2.09 7.64 -8.74
C VAL A 33 2.46 6.95 -7.44
N LEU A 34 3.28 7.61 -6.63
CA LEU A 34 3.63 7.18 -5.30
C LEU A 34 2.45 7.37 -4.36
N VAL A 35 2.12 6.34 -3.59
CA VAL A 35 1.04 6.35 -2.59
C VAL A 35 1.57 5.74 -1.30
N SER A 36 1.03 6.16 -0.17
CA SER A 36 1.19 5.43 1.09
C SER A 36 -0.07 4.61 1.34
N ALA A 37 0.09 3.38 1.80
CA ALA A 37 -1.04 2.61 2.29
C ALA A 37 -1.62 3.32 3.52
N ASP A 38 -2.94 3.48 3.59
CA ASP A 38 -3.65 4.11 4.70
C ASP A 38 -5.15 3.72 4.60
N LEU A 39 -5.70 3.11 5.64
CA LEU A 39 -7.04 2.54 5.60
C LEU A 39 -8.10 3.65 5.45
N GLY A 40 -9.01 3.50 4.49
CA GLY A 40 -9.95 4.55 4.07
C GLY A 40 -9.42 5.49 2.98
N PHE A 41 -8.11 5.62 2.86
CA PHE A 41 -7.48 6.48 1.85
C PHE A 41 -6.92 5.67 0.68
N TYR A 42 -5.97 4.76 0.93
CA TYR A 42 -5.47 3.85 -0.07
C TYR A 42 -5.17 2.49 0.57
N TYR A 43 -6.00 1.49 0.28
CA TYR A 43 -5.85 0.14 0.81
C TYR A 43 -6.33 -0.88 -0.22
N ILE A 44 -6.08 -2.15 0.07
CA ILE A 44 -6.36 -3.23 -0.89
C ILE A 44 -7.31 -4.21 -0.23
N GLU A 45 -8.53 -4.28 -0.76
CA GLU A 45 -9.55 -5.19 -0.26
C GLU A 45 -9.93 -6.15 -1.36
N LYS A 46 -9.82 -7.45 -1.08
CA LYS A 46 -10.03 -8.50 -2.08
C LYS A 46 -9.24 -8.20 -3.37
N GLY A 47 -8.00 -7.74 -3.19
CA GLY A 47 -7.07 -7.40 -4.26
C GLY A 47 -7.60 -6.36 -5.24
N GLN A 48 -8.44 -5.45 -4.79
CA GLN A 48 -8.75 -4.26 -5.55
C GLN A 48 -8.27 -3.05 -4.73
N PRO A 49 -7.58 -2.09 -5.35
CA PRO A 49 -7.34 -0.82 -4.67
C PRO A 49 -8.69 -0.17 -4.36
N LYS A 50 -8.83 0.22 -3.11
CA LYS A 50 -9.96 0.93 -2.56
C LYS A 50 -9.47 2.10 -1.72
N GLY A 51 -10.43 2.93 -1.33
CA GLY A 51 -10.18 4.16 -0.60
C GLY A 51 -10.22 5.37 -1.52
N ILE A 52 -10.21 6.53 -0.88
CA ILE A 52 -10.30 7.84 -1.54
C ILE A 52 -9.24 8.01 -2.62
N GLY A 53 -7.96 7.77 -2.30
CA GLY A 53 -6.85 7.91 -3.24
C GLY A 53 -6.95 6.95 -4.43
N ALA A 54 -7.41 5.71 -4.21
CA ALA A 54 -7.64 4.76 -5.29
C ALA A 54 -8.74 5.23 -6.26
N GLU A 55 -9.85 5.77 -5.75
CA GLU A 55 -10.91 6.31 -6.61
C GLU A 55 -10.50 7.57 -7.33
N GLN A 56 -9.83 8.50 -6.64
CA GLN A 56 -9.28 9.70 -7.27
C GLN A 56 -8.34 9.31 -8.42
N LEU A 57 -7.43 8.36 -8.20
CA LEU A 57 -6.51 7.92 -9.24
C LEU A 57 -7.21 7.24 -10.42
N TYR A 58 -8.26 6.45 -10.17
CA TYR A 58 -9.08 5.87 -11.24
C TYR A 58 -9.77 6.95 -12.09
N HIS A 59 -10.34 7.97 -11.45
CA HIS A 59 -10.97 9.08 -12.14
C HIS A 59 -9.96 9.98 -12.85
N PHE A 60 -8.75 10.14 -12.29
CA PHE A 60 -7.64 10.83 -12.92
C PHE A 60 -7.17 10.10 -14.19
N GLU A 61 -6.97 8.78 -14.14
CA GLU A 61 -6.61 7.99 -15.32
C GLU A 61 -7.67 8.11 -16.43
N LYS A 62 -8.96 8.09 -16.06
CA LYS A 62 -10.06 8.33 -17.01
C LYS A 62 -10.01 9.73 -17.61
N ASN A 63 -9.73 10.75 -16.80
CA ASN A 63 -9.59 12.13 -17.27
C ASN A 63 -8.42 12.24 -18.26
N LEU A 64 -7.25 11.69 -17.92
CA LEU A 64 -6.07 11.64 -18.78
C LEU A 64 -6.36 10.98 -20.13
N LYS A 65 -7.07 9.86 -20.13
CA LYS A 65 -7.40 9.10 -21.35
C LYS A 65 -8.28 9.86 -22.35
N LYS A 66 -8.96 10.93 -21.92
CA LYS A 66 -9.70 11.81 -22.85
C LYS A 66 -8.76 12.51 -23.83
N LYS A 67 -7.54 12.86 -23.37
CA LYS A 67 -6.52 13.54 -24.18
C LYS A 67 -5.45 12.55 -24.69
N TYR A 68 -5.11 11.55 -23.88
CA TYR A 68 -4.04 10.60 -24.16
C TYR A 68 -4.54 9.16 -24.01
N SER A 69 -5.21 8.63 -25.04
CA SER A 69 -5.97 7.37 -24.98
C SER A 69 -5.18 6.14 -24.51
N LYS A 70 -3.85 6.15 -24.68
CA LYS A 70 -2.94 5.05 -24.30
C LYS A 70 -2.29 5.22 -22.93
N MET A 71 -2.49 6.35 -22.25
CA MET A 71 -1.88 6.62 -20.94
C MET A 71 -2.42 5.68 -19.87
N LYS A 72 -1.51 5.22 -19.01
CA LYS A 72 -1.82 4.49 -17.77
C LYS A 72 -1.34 5.27 -16.57
N VAL A 73 -2.03 5.04 -15.45
CA VAL A 73 -1.57 5.45 -14.13
C VAL A 73 -1.04 4.18 -13.45
N GLN A 74 0.24 4.21 -13.13
CA GLN A 74 0.95 3.14 -12.43
C GLN A 74 1.16 3.59 -10.99
N VAL A 75 0.46 3.00 -10.03
CA VAL A 75 0.56 3.35 -8.63
C VAL A 75 1.71 2.55 -7.97
N ILE A 76 2.47 3.17 -7.08
CA ILE A 76 3.67 2.60 -6.47
C ILE A 76 3.55 2.84 -4.96
N PRO A 77 3.18 1.82 -4.16
CA PRO A 77 3.12 1.96 -2.72
C PRO A 77 4.54 2.10 -2.16
N VAL A 78 4.77 3.12 -1.34
CA VAL A 78 6.03 3.34 -0.60
C VAL A 78 5.70 3.76 0.84
N PRO A 79 6.64 3.59 1.79
CA PRO A 79 6.56 4.21 3.11
C PRO A 79 6.34 5.74 3.02
N ARG A 80 5.74 6.33 4.06
CA ARG A 80 5.33 7.74 4.02
C ARG A 80 6.52 8.69 3.96
N ASP A 81 7.57 8.40 4.70
CA ASP A 81 8.87 9.08 4.69
C ASP A 81 9.60 8.94 3.34
N ASP A 82 9.40 7.83 2.62
CA ASP A 82 9.96 7.60 1.30
C ASP A 82 9.25 8.34 0.15
N LEU A 83 8.04 8.89 0.36
CA LEU A 83 7.26 9.52 -0.71
C LEU A 83 8.00 10.66 -1.41
N ILE A 84 8.57 11.59 -0.64
CA ILE A 84 9.27 12.76 -1.18
C ILE A 84 10.64 12.35 -1.74
N PRO A 85 11.50 11.59 -1.03
CA PRO A 85 12.74 11.07 -1.58
C PRO A 85 12.54 10.29 -2.88
N ALA A 86 11.56 9.40 -2.97
CA ALA A 86 11.27 8.64 -4.18
C ALA A 86 10.81 9.55 -5.33
N LEU A 87 9.98 10.55 -5.05
CA LEU A 87 9.53 11.51 -6.07
C LEU A 87 10.70 12.31 -6.66
N VAL A 88 11.55 12.86 -5.79
CA VAL A 88 12.71 13.68 -6.16
C VAL A 88 13.73 12.86 -6.93
N ASN A 89 14.02 11.64 -6.46
CA ASN A 89 14.97 10.74 -7.11
C ASN A 89 14.42 10.12 -8.40
N GLY A 90 13.23 10.49 -8.88
CA GLY A 90 12.73 10.02 -10.18
C GLY A 90 12.16 8.61 -10.16
N TYR A 91 11.78 8.10 -8.99
CA TYR A 91 11.17 6.80 -8.86
C TYR A 91 9.64 6.80 -9.08
N GLY A 92 9.01 7.96 -8.86
CA GLY A 92 7.63 8.24 -9.25
C GLY A 92 7.52 9.64 -9.85
N ASP A 93 6.38 9.98 -10.43
CA ASP A 93 6.12 11.25 -11.12
C ASP A 93 5.12 12.15 -10.37
N LEU A 94 4.31 11.54 -9.50
CA LEU A 94 3.26 12.19 -8.72
C LEU A 94 3.14 11.49 -7.37
N VAL A 95 2.78 12.20 -6.31
CA VAL A 95 2.46 11.66 -4.99
C VAL A 95 0.99 11.93 -4.67
N VAL A 96 0.27 10.88 -4.29
CA VAL A 96 -1.13 10.94 -3.85
C VAL A 96 -1.27 10.20 -2.52
N ALA A 97 -0.98 10.90 -1.42
CA ALA A 97 -0.85 10.28 -0.10
C ALA A 97 -1.33 11.17 1.06
N ASN A 98 -2.30 12.06 0.80
CA ASN A 98 -2.82 12.99 1.81
C ASN A 98 -1.68 13.81 2.47
N LEU A 99 -0.86 14.46 1.64
CA LEU A 99 0.24 15.29 2.09
C LEU A 99 -0.24 16.73 2.33
N THR A 100 -0.02 17.20 3.55
CA THR A 100 -0.17 18.61 3.93
C THR A 100 0.88 19.46 3.22
N ILE A 101 0.47 20.58 2.65
CA ILE A 101 1.37 21.60 2.10
C ILE A 101 2.07 22.27 3.28
N THR A 102 3.40 22.16 3.34
CA THR A 102 4.22 22.90 4.32
C THR A 102 5.31 23.70 3.60
N PRO A 103 5.78 24.82 4.16
CA PRO A 103 6.87 25.60 3.56
C PRO A 103 8.11 24.74 3.28
N LYS A 104 8.51 23.89 4.23
CA LYS A 104 9.65 22.97 4.10
C LYS A 104 9.48 22.00 2.93
N ARG A 105 8.28 21.45 2.73
CA ARG A 105 8.02 20.57 1.58
C ARG A 105 8.05 21.36 0.27
N GLN A 106 7.52 22.58 0.23
CA GLN A 106 7.53 23.44 -0.96
C GLN A 106 8.95 23.85 -1.41
N GLU A 107 9.95 23.81 -0.52
CA GLU A 107 11.35 24.00 -0.90
C GLU A 107 11.89 22.86 -1.77
N ILE A 108 11.33 21.65 -1.66
CA ILE A 108 11.87 20.43 -2.28
C ILE A 108 10.98 19.95 -3.45
N ILE A 109 9.66 20.07 -3.31
CA ILE A 109 8.66 19.57 -4.26
C ILE A 109 7.64 20.66 -4.63
N GLN A 110 6.90 20.43 -5.71
CA GLN A 110 5.79 21.27 -6.14
C GLN A 110 4.47 20.60 -5.78
N PHE A 111 3.54 21.35 -5.22
CA PHE A 111 2.18 20.87 -4.97
C PHE A 111 1.22 21.29 -6.09
N SER A 112 0.21 20.47 -6.33
CA SER A 112 -0.99 20.87 -7.07
C SER A 112 -1.77 21.95 -6.32
N THR A 113 -2.80 22.51 -6.94
CA THR A 113 -3.85 23.20 -6.18
C THR A 113 -4.43 22.25 -5.12
N PRO A 114 -4.84 22.73 -3.94
CA PRO A 114 -5.35 21.88 -2.86
C PRO A 114 -6.54 21.02 -3.29
N ILE A 115 -6.53 19.75 -2.90
CA ILE A 115 -7.64 18.81 -3.06
C ILE A 115 -8.58 18.85 -1.84
N LEU A 116 -8.02 19.13 -0.66
CA LEU A 116 -8.74 19.48 0.57
C LEU A 116 -8.19 20.80 1.12
N SER A 117 -9.04 21.56 1.78
CA SER A 117 -8.71 22.81 2.47
C SER A 117 -9.40 22.84 3.82
N ASP A 118 -9.04 23.82 4.65
CA ASP A 118 -9.61 24.01 5.98
C ASP A 118 -9.41 22.78 6.89
N ILE A 119 -8.22 22.17 6.77
CA ILE A 119 -7.82 21.02 7.60
C ILE A 119 -7.16 21.53 8.88
N SER A 120 -7.65 21.05 10.01
CA SER A 120 -7.01 21.28 11.31
C SER A 120 -6.22 20.04 11.72
N GLU A 121 -5.10 20.23 12.40
CA GLU A 121 -4.39 19.13 13.06
C GLU A 121 -4.89 19.04 14.51
N LEU A 122 -5.54 17.93 14.86
CA LEU A 122 -6.26 17.76 16.12
C LEU A 122 -5.51 16.80 17.04
N ILE A 123 -5.51 17.12 18.33
CA ILE A 123 -5.03 16.20 19.36
C ILE A 123 -6.07 15.10 19.57
N VAL A 124 -5.61 13.86 19.61
CA VAL A 124 -6.43 12.68 19.85
C VAL A 124 -5.87 11.93 21.05
N THR A 125 -6.70 11.70 22.06
CA THR A 125 -6.30 11.08 23.33
C THR A 125 -7.27 10.00 23.76
N THR A 126 -6.90 9.26 24.81
CA THR A 126 -7.83 8.39 25.55
C THR A 126 -8.83 9.20 26.37
N SER A 127 -9.90 8.52 26.80
CA SER A 127 -10.94 9.07 27.68
C SER A 127 -10.43 9.50 29.07
N ASP A 128 -9.36 8.87 29.56
CA ASP A 128 -8.75 9.11 30.87
C ASP A 128 -7.56 10.07 30.83
N TYR A 129 -7.22 10.60 29.65
CA TYR A 129 -6.15 11.58 29.49
C TYR A 129 -6.46 12.89 30.26
N PRO A 130 -5.45 13.57 30.84
CA PRO A 130 -5.65 14.85 31.53
C PRO A 130 -6.41 15.87 30.67
N SER A 131 -7.31 16.64 31.28
CA SER A 131 -8.08 17.66 30.57
C SER A 131 -7.15 18.70 29.95
N LEU A 132 -7.40 19.05 28.69
CA LEU A 132 -6.69 20.09 27.94
C LEU A 132 -7.64 21.26 27.68
N GLU A 133 -7.33 22.45 28.20
CA GLU A 133 -8.09 23.68 27.93
C GLU A 133 -7.48 24.50 26.80
N SER A 134 -6.19 24.29 26.55
CA SER A 134 -5.39 24.91 25.49
C SER A 134 -4.36 23.93 24.94
N VAL A 135 -3.82 24.21 23.75
CA VAL A 135 -2.76 23.37 23.17
C VAL A 135 -1.46 23.46 24.00
N GLU A 136 -1.24 24.57 24.71
CA GLU A 136 -0.10 24.75 25.62
C GLU A 136 -0.14 23.83 26.84
N ASP A 137 -1.28 23.21 27.16
CA ASP A 137 -1.40 22.23 28.26
C ASP A 137 -0.72 20.90 27.93
N LEU A 138 -0.29 20.70 26.67
CA LEU A 138 0.62 19.61 26.29
C LEU A 138 2.03 19.81 26.84
N SER A 139 2.37 20.96 27.42
CA SER A 139 3.65 21.23 28.07
C SER A 139 4.01 20.12 29.07
N GLY A 140 5.15 19.47 28.85
CA GLY A 140 5.62 18.35 29.69
C GLY A 140 4.86 17.03 29.51
N GLN A 141 3.92 16.95 28.57
CA GLN A 141 3.22 15.73 28.20
C GLN A 141 3.93 15.00 27.05
N GLU A 142 3.66 13.71 26.91
CA GLU A 142 4.13 12.91 25.78
C GLU A 142 3.14 12.93 24.62
N VAL A 143 3.62 13.19 23.41
CA VAL A 143 2.80 13.13 22.20
C VAL A 143 3.52 12.31 21.13
N TRP A 144 2.84 11.31 20.60
CA TRP A 144 3.39 10.33 19.67
C TRP A 144 3.00 10.68 18.23
N VAL A 145 3.97 10.91 17.36
CA VAL A 145 3.75 11.20 15.94
C VAL A 145 4.79 10.54 15.05
N ARG A 146 4.50 10.43 13.75
CA ARG A 146 5.52 10.10 12.74
C ARG A 146 6.43 11.30 12.49
N GLY A 147 7.74 11.08 12.40
CA GLY A 147 8.71 12.16 12.17
C GLY A 147 8.54 12.85 10.81
N SER A 148 8.02 12.12 9.81
CA SER A 148 7.75 12.65 8.46
C SER A 148 6.47 13.51 8.37
N SER A 149 5.64 13.52 9.41
CA SER A 149 4.35 14.20 9.41
C SER A 149 4.46 15.72 9.53
N SER A 150 3.46 16.46 9.04
CA SER A 150 3.35 17.89 9.34
C SER A 150 3.08 18.15 10.83
N TYR A 151 2.53 17.15 11.54
CA TYR A 151 2.27 17.18 12.97
C TYR A 151 3.55 17.42 13.75
N PHE A 152 4.64 16.77 13.33
CA PHE A 152 5.96 16.98 13.94
C PHE A 152 6.45 18.42 13.76
N GLU A 153 6.32 18.98 12.55
CA GLU A 153 6.71 20.38 12.27
C GLU A 153 5.92 21.36 13.16
N ASN A 154 4.62 21.13 13.36
CA ASN A 154 3.79 21.99 14.19
C ASN A 154 4.03 21.78 15.70
N LEU A 155 4.34 20.56 16.16
CA LEU A 155 4.79 20.32 17.53
C LEU A 155 6.15 20.99 17.82
N GLN A 156 7.05 21.05 16.83
CA GLN A 156 8.30 21.81 16.96
C GLN A 156 8.03 23.30 17.12
N ALA A 157 7.10 23.87 16.34
CA ALA A 157 6.70 25.27 16.47
C ALA A 157 6.07 25.55 17.84
N LEU A 158 5.21 24.65 18.34
CA LEU A 158 4.67 24.73 19.70
C LEU A 158 5.77 24.68 20.76
N ASN A 159 6.74 23.77 20.63
CA ASN A 159 7.86 23.66 21.56
C ASN A 159 8.75 24.92 21.59
N GLN A 160 8.96 25.57 20.44
CA GLN A 160 9.64 26.87 20.40
C GLN A 160 8.86 27.94 21.18
N LYS A 161 7.54 27.96 21.03
CA LYS A 161 6.66 28.87 21.79
C LYS A 161 6.68 28.57 23.30
N LEU A 162 6.59 27.29 23.69
CA LEU A 162 6.64 26.87 25.10
C LEU A 162 7.97 27.25 25.75
N THR A 163 9.08 26.94 25.09
CA THR A 163 10.43 27.26 25.58
C THR A 163 10.63 28.76 25.72
N SER A 164 10.12 29.56 24.79
CA SER A 164 10.18 31.04 24.87
C SER A 164 9.36 31.63 26.01
N ASN A 165 8.46 30.85 26.61
CA ASN A 165 7.64 31.22 27.77
C ASN A 165 8.06 30.45 29.04
N ASP A 166 9.28 29.93 29.10
CA ASP A 166 9.83 29.17 30.23
C ASP A 166 9.00 27.95 30.65
N LYS A 167 8.25 27.37 29.71
CA LYS A 167 7.49 26.13 29.93
C LYS A 167 8.27 24.91 29.41
N PRO A 168 8.17 23.74 30.07
CA PRO A 168 8.69 22.49 29.51
C PRO A 168 8.15 22.22 28.10
N PRO A 169 8.96 21.68 27.18
CA PRO A 169 8.46 21.29 25.87
C PRO A 169 7.49 20.11 25.99
N VAL A 170 6.68 19.91 24.96
CA VAL A 170 6.04 18.62 24.68
C VAL A 170 7.13 17.60 24.37
N TYR A 171 7.08 16.44 25.04
CA TYR A 171 7.97 15.32 24.78
C TYR A 171 7.47 14.55 23.56
N VAL A 172 8.03 14.89 22.40
CA VAL A 172 7.65 14.25 21.14
C VAL A 172 8.31 12.89 21.01
N GLN A 173 7.48 11.84 20.97
CA GLN A 173 7.91 10.47 20.75
C GLN A 173 7.65 10.08 19.29
N TYR A 174 8.58 9.31 18.70
CA TYR A 174 8.50 8.94 17.29
C TYR A 174 7.84 7.57 17.12
N LEU A 175 6.89 7.54 16.19
CA LEU A 175 6.30 6.31 15.69
C LEU A 175 7.02 5.86 14.42
N GLU A 176 7.09 4.54 14.23
CA GLU A 176 7.57 3.95 13.00
C GLU A 176 6.77 4.45 11.79
N GLU A 177 7.47 4.84 10.72
CA GLU A 177 6.86 5.43 9.51
C GLU A 177 5.98 4.43 8.74
N THR A 178 6.11 3.14 9.07
CA THR A 178 5.26 2.07 8.55
C THR A 178 3.88 2.04 9.20
N LEU A 179 3.70 2.61 10.40
CA LEU A 179 2.41 2.65 11.11
C LEU A 179 1.46 3.67 10.47
N GLN A 180 0.22 3.25 10.23
CA GLN A 180 -0.82 4.10 9.65
C GLN A 180 -1.85 4.51 10.70
N ASP A 181 -2.76 5.38 10.32
CA ASP A 181 -3.63 6.05 11.29
C ASP A 181 -4.57 5.09 12.03
N TYR A 182 -4.88 3.93 11.44
CA TYR A 182 -5.58 2.85 12.14
C TYR A 182 -4.78 2.36 13.36
N GLU A 183 -3.52 1.98 13.16
CA GLU A 183 -2.67 1.47 14.24
C GLU A 183 -2.48 2.53 15.33
N LEU A 184 -2.29 3.80 14.93
CA LEU A 184 -2.12 4.91 15.87
C LEU A 184 -3.36 5.05 16.77
N VAL A 185 -4.55 5.06 16.17
CA VAL A 185 -5.80 5.20 16.91
C VAL A 185 -6.07 3.97 17.79
N GLU A 186 -5.75 2.77 17.31
CA GLU A 186 -5.84 1.55 18.12
C GLU A 186 -4.91 1.62 19.33
N MET A 187 -3.67 2.10 19.16
CA MET A 187 -2.72 2.28 20.26
C MET A 187 -3.18 3.31 21.28
N VAL A 188 -3.78 4.42 20.83
CA VAL A 188 -4.43 5.38 21.72
C VAL A 188 -5.54 4.67 22.49
N LYS A 189 -6.51 4.06 21.80
CA LYS A 189 -7.67 3.42 22.44
C LYS A 189 -7.29 2.36 23.49
N GLN A 190 -6.23 1.58 23.24
CA GLN A 190 -5.77 0.55 24.17
C GLN A 190 -4.91 1.09 25.33
N GLY A 191 -4.66 2.41 25.36
CA GLY A 191 -3.84 3.06 26.39
C GLY A 191 -2.34 2.83 26.23
N TYR A 192 -1.89 2.33 25.08
CA TYR A 192 -0.45 2.14 24.81
C TYR A 192 0.26 3.47 24.57
N ILE A 193 -0.44 4.46 24.03
CA ILE A 193 0.05 5.84 23.89
C ILE A 193 -1.04 6.80 24.40
N GLY A 194 -0.64 7.82 25.16
CA GLY A 194 -1.60 8.75 25.78
C GLY A 194 -2.20 9.75 24.79
N ALA A 195 -1.37 10.28 23.88
CA ALA A 195 -1.79 11.30 22.92
C ALA A 195 -1.08 11.16 21.57
N THR A 196 -1.82 11.45 20.50
CA THR A 196 -1.30 11.60 19.13
C THR A 196 -1.97 12.81 18.44
N VAL A 197 -1.57 13.08 17.20
CA VAL A 197 -2.12 14.15 16.37
C VAL A 197 -2.61 13.56 15.05
N LEU A 198 -3.81 13.97 14.61
CA LEU A 198 -4.36 13.58 13.30
C LEU A 198 -4.99 14.78 12.59
N ASP A 199 -4.90 14.83 11.26
CA ASP A 199 -5.72 15.72 10.44
C ASP A 199 -7.21 15.53 10.76
N SER A 200 -7.98 16.61 10.79
CA SER A 200 -9.37 16.64 11.27
C SER A 200 -10.28 15.66 10.54
N HIS A 201 -10.19 15.56 9.20
CA HIS A 201 -10.98 14.61 8.42
C HIS A 201 -10.67 13.15 8.76
N LYS A 202 -9.47 12.86 9.26
CA LYS A 202 -9.09 11.53 9.74
C LYS A 202 -9.54 11.29 11.16
N ALA A 203 -9.32 12.26 12.06
CA ALA A 203 -9.77 12.18 13.43
C ALA A 203 -11.28 11.91 13.50
N PHE A 204 -12.08 12.69 12.79
CA PHE A 204 -13.54 12.50 12.75
C PHE A 204 -13.97 11.20 12.07
N PHE A 205 -13.23 10.73 11.05
CA PHE A 205 -13.49 9.42 10.46
C PHE A 205 -13.28 8.29 11.47
N TRP A 206 -12.18 8.35 12.22
CA TRP A 206 -11.82 7.35 13.22
C TRP A 206 -12.75 7.37 14.44
N ASN A 207 -13.23 8.55 14.85
CA ASN A 207 -14.21 8.69 15.94
C ASN A 207 -15.52 7.93 15.68
N LYS A 208 -15.98 7.89 14.42
CA LYS A 208 -17.20 7.16 14.03
C LYS A 208 -17.04 5.64 14.13
N THR A 209 -15.79 5.18 14.24
CA THR A 209 -15.41 3.77 14.14
C THR A 209 -15.00 3.21 15.49
N PHE A 210 -14.27 3.99 16.26
CA PHE A 210 -13.82 3.64 17.59
C PHE A 210 -14.62 4.43 18.62
N ASP A 211 -15.41 3.73 19.43
CA ASP A 211 -15.99 4.31 20.65
C ASP A 211 -14.84 4.72 21.60
N ASP A 212 -15.07 5.76 22.42
CA ASP A 212 -14.19 6.22 23.51
C ASP A 212 -12.85 6.88 23.09
N LEU A 213 -12.85 7.63 21.99
CA LEU A 213 -11.76 8.56 21.65
C LEU A 213 -12.13 9.99 22.01
N ASN A 214 -11.19 10.71 22.63
CA ASN A 214 -11.31 12.14 22.85
C ASN A 214 -10.61 12.89 21.71
N ILE A 215 -11.39 13.66 20.94
CA ILE A 215 -10.89 14.54 19.89
C ILE A 215 -10.99 15.98 20.37
N HIS A 216 -9.86 16.64 20.51
CA HIS A 216 -9.77 18.01 21.02
C HIS A 216 -9.87 19.02 19.87
N ASP A 217 -11.05 19.15 19.27
CA ASP A 217 -11.30 19.99 18.08
C ASP A 217 -11.41 21.50 18.38
N SER A 218 -11.67 21.87 19.62
CA SER A 218 -11.70 23.26 20.10
C SER A 218 -10.30 23.89 20.25
N ILE A 219 -9.27 23.06 20.40
CA ILE A 219 -7.87 23.46 20.65
C ILE A 219 -6.89 22.81 19.63
N PRO A 220 -7.09 23.03 18.33
CA PRO A 220 -6.26 22.38 17.32
C PRO A 220 -4.80 22.85 17.41
N LEU A 221 -3.88 21.93 17.14
CA LEU A 221 -2.44 22.22 17.07
C LEU A 221 -2.12 23.18 15.92
N SER A 222 -2.82 23.02 14.80
CA SER A 222 -2.69 23.86 13.62
C SER A 222 -4.03 23.99 12.91
N LYS A 223 -4.24 25.12 12.22
CA LYS A 223 -5.47 25.45 11.47
C LYS A 223 -5.12 25.79 10.02
N ASP A 224 -6.14 25.83 9.17
CA ASP A 224 -6.05 26.28 7.77
C ASP A 224 -5.08 25.45 6.91
N GLY A 225 -4.83 24.21 7.32
CA GLY A 225 -4.04 23.24 6.59
C GLY A 225 -4.66 22.91 5.23
N GLN A 226 -3.79 22.70 4.25
CA GLN A 226 -4.18 22.34 2.90
C GLN A 226 -3.50 21.04 2.50
N ILE A 227 -4.25 20.16 1.85
CA ILE A 227 -3.74 18.87 1.38
C ILE A 227 -3.75 18.87 -0.14
N ALA A 228 -2.65 18.43 -0.75
CA ALA A 228 -2.48 18.43 -2.19
C ALA A 228 -1.74 17.20 -2.69
N TRP A 229 -1.80 17.00 -4.01
CA TRP A 229 -0.94 16.06 -4.69
C TRP A 229 0.41 16.73 -4.92
N ALA A 230 1.50 15.98 -4.88
CA ALA A 230 2.84 16.53 -5.09
C ALA A 230 3.51 15.98 -6.34
N MET A 231 4.39 16.76 -6.95
CA MET A 231 5.21 16.40 -8.09
C MET A 231 6.57 17.10 -8.00
N ARG A 232 7.50 16.75 -8.88
CA ARG A 232 8.78 17.45 -8.96
C ARG A 232 8.59 18.90 -9.42
N LYS A 233 9.49 19.80 -9.00
CA LYS A 233 9.46 21.22 -9.37
C LYS A 233 9.59 21.48 -10.87
N ASP A 234 10.28 20.59 -11.58
CA ASP A 234 10.55 20.68 -13.02
C ASP A 234 9.44 20.06 -13.90
N SER A 235 8.19 20.01 -13.41
CA SER A 235 7.08 19.32 -14.09
C SER A 235 5.84 20.22 -14.36
N PRO A 236 5.98 21.41 -14.99
CA PRO A 236 4.88 22.36 -15.15
C PRO A 236 3.73 21.87 -16.05
N LYS A 237 3.99 21.03 -17.06
CA LYS A 237 2.92 20.48 -17.91
C LYS A 237 2.13 19.42 -17.16
N LEU A 238 2.79 18.59 -16.36
CA LEU A 238 2.14 17.64 -15.47
C LEU A 238 1.29 18.38 -14.43
N GLU A 239 1.83 19.44 -13.84
CA GLU A 239 1.11 20.28 -12.87
C GLU A 239 -0.17 20.85 -13.47
N LYS A 240 -0.09 21.43 -14.68
CA LYS A 240 -1.26 21.93 -15.39
C LYS A 240 -2.31 20.84 -15.63
N GLN A 241 -1.88 19.63 -15.99
CA GLN A 241 -2.78 18.48 -16.22
C GLN A 241 -3.42 17.98 -14.91
N VAL A 242 -2.66 17.94 -13.82
CA VAL A 242 -3.15 17.57 -12.48
C VAL A 242 -4.13 18.62 -11.98
N ASN A 243 -3.77 19.90 -12.00
CA ASN A 243 -4.62 21.00 -11.55
C ASN A 243 -5.95 21.07 -12.34
N ALA A 244 -5.93 20.77 -13.64
CA ALA A 244 -7.15 20.66 -14.44
C ALA A 244 -8.08 19.52 -13.95
N TYR A 245 -7.52 18.39 -13.52
CA TYR A 245 -8.30 17.31 -12.92
C TYR A 245 -8.79 17.67 -11.50
N ILE A 246 -7.92 18.24 -10.65
CA ILE A 246 -8.26 18.61 -9.27
C ILE A 246 -9.44 19.57 -9.21
N LYS A 247 -9.55 20.53 -10.15
CA LYS A 247 -10.72 21.41 -10.29
C LYS A 247 -12.07 20.67 -10.38
N THR A 248 -12.06 19.43 -10.86
CA THR A 248 -13.26 18.60 -11.03
C THR A 248 -13.49 17.60 -9.90
N ALA A 249 -12.51 17.39 -9.03
CA ALA A 249 -12.48 16.30 -8.06
C ALA A 249 -12.15 16.72 -6.61
N LYS A 250 -11.78 17.98 -6.37
CA LYS A 250 -11.53 18.51 -5.03
C LYS A 250 -12.78 18.57 -4.17
N GLN A 251 -12.61 18.74 -2.87
CA GLN A 251 -13.69 19.01 -1.92
C GLN A 251 -14.62 20.13 -2.42
N GLY A 252 -15.93 19.95 -2.23
CA GLY A 252 -16.96 20.87 -2.71
C GLY A 252 -17.40 20.62 -4.16
N THR A 253 -16.70 19.78 -4.93
CA THR A 253 -17.18 19.32 -6.24
C THR A 253 -18.08 18.09 -6.10
N LEU A 254 -18.95 17.84 -7.08
CA LEU A 254 -19.81 16.65 -7.08
C LEU A 254 -19.00 15.35 -6.99
N LEU A 255 -17.96 15.21 -7.82
CA LEU A 255 -17.12 14.00 -7.83
C LEU A 255 -16.33 13.87 -6.53
N GLY A 256 -15.75 14.97 -6.03
CA GLY A 256 -15.05 14.98 -4.75
C GLY A 256 -15.96 14.52 -3.61
N ASN A 257 -17.11 15.15 -3.44
CA ASN A 257 -18.06 14.82 -2.38
C ASN A 257 -18.55 13.37 -2.47
N VAL A 258 -18.81 12.85 -3.68
CA VAL A 258 -19.19 11.44 -3.85
C VAL A 258 -18.08 10.49 -3.39
N ILE A 259 -16.81 10.77 -3.72
CA ILE A 259 -15.68 9.95 -3.29
C ILE A 259 -15.52 10.04 -1.76
N TYR A 260 -15.46 11.25 -1.20
CA TYR A 260 -15.21 11.43 0.24
C TYR A 260 -16.35 10.87 1.09
N ASN A 261 -17.63 11.16 0.78
CA ASN A 261 -18.76 10.66 1.57
C ASN A 261 -18.86 9.13 1.52
N LYS A 262 -18.49 8.51 0.40
CA LYS A 262 -18.47 7.05 0.26
C LYS A 262 -17.53 6.39 1.28
N TYR A 263 -16.41 7.02 1.60
CA TYR A 263 -15.38 6.44 2.47
C TYR A 263 -15.40 7.00 3.89
N LEU A 264 -15.66 8.30 4.08
CA LEU A 264 -15.59 8.97 5.39
C LEU A 264 -16.94 9.04 6.13
N ASP A 265 -18.07 8.96 5.42
CA ASP A 265 -19.40 9.02 6.06
C ASP A 265 -20.07 7.65 6.21
N ASN A 266 -19.82 6.72 5.29
CA ASN A 266 -20.37 5.37 5.37
C ASN A 266 -19.30 4.38 5.86
N THR A 267 -19.27 4.11 7.17
CA THR A 267 -18.27 3.21 7.79
C THR A 267 -18.59 1.72 7.60
N GLY A 268 -19.71 1.33 6.97
CA GLY A 268 -20.11 -0.08 6.84
C GLY A 268 -19.19 -0.95 5.97
N TRP A 269 -18.36 -0.34 5.10
CA TRP A 269 -17.31 -1.07 4.37
C TRP A 269 -16.10 -1.38 5.27
N PHE A 270 -15.86 -0.55 6.28
CA PHE A 270 -14.72 -0.62 7.18
C PHE A 270 -14.86 -1.80 8.15
N SER A 271 -16.00 -1.96 8.82
CA SER A 271 -16.25 -3.08 9.75
C SER A 271 -16.10 -4.46 9.07
N LYS A 272 -16.37 -4.55 7.76
CA LYS A 272 -16.17 -5.78 6.97
C LYS A 272 -14.71 -6.06 6.67
N ALA A 273 -13.90 -5.02 6.49
CA ALA A 273 -12.47 -5.15 6.23
C ALA A 273 -11.71 -5.67 7.47
N LEU A 274 -12.24 -5.43 8.67
CA LEU A 274 -11.66 -5.86 9.96
C LEU A 274 -12.33 -7.09 10.60
N ASP A 275 -13.23 -7.80 9.91
CA ASP A 275 -13.95 -8.96 10.48
C ASP A 275 -12.99 -10.11 10.90
N PRO A 276 -12.99 -10.52 12.19
CA PRO A 276 -12.10 -11.57 12.72
C PRO A 276 -12.19 -12.92 12.01
N LYS A 277 -13.33 -13.27 11.38
CA LYS A 277 -13.48 -14.52 10.62
C LYS A 277 -12.65 -14.53 9.34
N ASN A 278 -12.43 -13.35 8.74
CA ASN A 278 -11.59 -13.20 7.56
C ASN A 278 -10.09 -13.34 7.93
N VAL A 279 -9.72 -12.99 9.16
CA VAL A 279 -8.34 -13.08 9.68
C VAL A 279 -7.93 -14.54 9.94
N GLN A 280 -8.76 -15.35 10.62
CA GLN A 280 -8.43 -16.76 10.90
C GLN A 280 -8.35 -17.66 9.64
N GLN A 281 -9.12 -17.33 8.60
CA GLN A 281 -9.05 -18.04 7.33
C GLN A 281 -7.76 -17.70 6.55
N LEU A 282 -7.23 -16.49 6.74
CA LEU A 282 -5.97 -16.04 6.16
C LEU A 282 -4.76 -16.77 6.78
N ASP A 283 -4.76 -17.01 8.09
CA ASP A 283 -3.67 -17.70 8.81
C ASP A 283 -3.45 -19.13 8.31
N LYS A 284 -4.53 -19.90 8.09
CA LYS A 284 -4.44 -21.27 7.55
C LYS A 284 -3.89 -21.31 6.12
N LEU A 285 -4.16 -20.27 5.33
CA LEU A 285 -3.65 -20.15 3.97
C LEU A 285 -2.17 -19.76 3.98
N ILE A 286 -1.76 -18.84 4.86
CA ILE A 286 -0.37 -18.42 5.02
C ILE A 286 0.53 -19.62 5.34
N SER A 287 0.16 -20.46 6.31
CA SER A 287 0.94 -21.65 6.66
C SER A 287 1.08 -22.62 5.47
N LEU A 288 0.02 -22.77 4.67
CA LEU A 288 0.04 -23.61 3.48
C LEU A 288 0.93 -23.03 2.38
N PHE A 289 0.90 -21.71 2.19
CA PHE A 289 1.78 -21.02 1.25
C PHE A 289 3.23 -21.11 1.69
N LYS A 290 3.55 -20.93 2.99
CA LYS A 290 4.91 -21.07 3.54
C LYS A 290 5.47 -22.45 3.24
N LYS A 291 4.72 -23.50 3.61
CA LYS A 291 5.10 -24.90 3.35
C LYS A 291 5.51 -25.19 1.91
N TYR A 292 4.74 -24.70 0.93
CA TYR A 292 5.04 -24.96 -0.49
C TYR A 292 5.97 -23.91 -1.10
N GLY A 293 6.04 -22.71 -0.54
CA GLY A 293 7.04 -21.70 -0.86
C GLY A 293 8.43 -22.22 -0.55
N ASP A 294 8.67 -22.66 0.67
CA ASP A 294 9.95 -23.23 1.10
C ASP A 294 10.33 -24.45 0.26
N LYS A 295 9.38 -25.35 0.01
CA LYS A 295 9.61 -26.57 -0.77
C LYS A 295 10.00 -26.31 -2.22
N TYR A 296 9.52 -25.22 -2.82
CA TYR A 296 9.70 -24.91 -4.24
C TYR A 296 10.50 -23.63 -4.48
N ASP A 297 11.09 -23.07 -3.43
CA ASP A 297 11.93 -21.87 -3.49
C ASP A 297 11.18 -20.71 -4.18
N PHE A 298 10.01 -20.39 -3.59
CA PHE A 298 9.23 -19.20 -3.89
C PHE A 298 8.84 -18.53 -2.59
N ASP A 299 8.89 -17.21 -2.59
CA ASP A 299 8.33 -16.42 -1.49
C ASP A 299 6.84 -16.75 -1.33
N PHE A 300 6.44 -17.12 -0.10
CA PHE A 300 5.09 -17.55 0.16
C PHE A 300 4.05 -16.43 -0.04
N LEU A 301 4.46 -15.16 0.09
CA LEU A 301 3.61 -14.01 -0.20
C LEU A 301 3.38 -13.86 -1.70
N MET A 302 4.34 -14.29 -2.54
CA MET A 302 4.16 -14.34 -4.00
C MET A 302 3.17 -15.44 -4.37
N ILE A 303 3.22 -16.58 -3.70
CA ILE A 303 2.22 -17.65 -3.87
C ILE A 303 0.84 -17.15 -3.44
N ALA A 304 0.75 -16.47 -2.29
CA ALA A 304 -0.49 -15.88 -1.80
C ALA A 304 -1.06 -14.88 -2.82
N ALA A 305 -0.21 -14.04 -3.39
CA ALA A 305 -0.56 -13.07 -4.42
C ALA A 305 -1.09 -13.73 -5.69
N GLN A 306 -0.46 -14.82 -6.15
CA GLN A 306 -0.92 -15.60 -7.29
C GLN A 306 -2.27 -16.27 -7.01
N ALA A 307 -2.40 -16.96 -5.87
CA ALA A 307 -3.65 -17.58 -5.40
C ALA A 307 -4.80 -16.56 -5.36
N PHE A 308 -4.47 -15.34 -4.91
CA PHE A 308 -5.39 -14.23 -4.86
C PHE A 308 -5.82 -13.78 -6.27
N GLN A 309 -4.89 -13.63 -7.21
CA GLN A 309 -5.21 -13.30 -8.60
C GLN A 309 -6.07 -14.38 -9.27
N GLU A 310 -5.78 -15.65 -9.02
CA GLU A 310 -6.42 -16.79 -9.66
C GLU A 310 -7.87 -16.97 -9.20
N SER A 311 -8.09 -16.98 -7.89
CA SER A 311 -9.39 -17.37 -7.32
C SER A 311 -9.96 -16.44 -6.29
N LYS A 312 -9.23 -15.38 -5.90
CA LYS A 312 -9.54 -14.59 -4.71
C LYS A 312 -9.55 -15.46 -3.44
N LEU A 313 -8.60 -16.40 -3.39
CA LEU A 313 -8.43 -17.38 -2.31
C LEU A 313 -9.60 -18.38 -2.16
N ASN A 314 -10.39 -18.56 -3.22
CA ASN A 314 -11.58 -19.42 -3.20
C ASN A 314 -11.30 -20.81 -3.78
N GLN A 315 -11.22 -21.83 -2.91
CA GLN A 315 -11.01 -23.22 -3.31
C GLN A 315 -12.19 -23.83 -4.09
N ASN A 316 -13.39 -23.26 -4.02
CA ASN A 316 -14.56 -23.77 -4.73
C ASN A 316 -14.69 -23.23 -6.17
N LYS A 317 -13.76 -22.37 -6.61
CA LYS A 317 -13.84 -21.73 -7.93
C LYS A 317 -13.52 -22.71 -9.06
N VAL A 318 -14.37 -22.73 -10.08
CA VAL A 318 -14.13 -23.42 -11.36
C VAL A 318 -14.23 -22.42 -12.49
N SER A 319 -13.21 -22.33 -13.34
CA SER A 319 -13.22 -21.43 -14.50
C SER A 319 -14.02 -22.04 -15.67
N PRO A 320 -14.47 -21.20 -16.63
CA PRO A 320 -15.10 -21.70 -17.86
C PRO A 320 -14.23 -22.68 -18.67
N LYS A 321 -12.90 -22.61 -18.50
CA LYS A 321 -11.92 -23.50 -19.16
C LYS A 321 -11.63 -24.78 -18.35
N GLY A 322 -12.32 -24.99 -17.23
CA GLY A 322 -12.18 -26.18 -16.39
C GLY A 322 -11.02 -26.16 -15.39
N ALA A 323 -10.34 -25.03 -15.22
CA ALA A 323 -9.34 -24.86 -14.16
C ALA A 323 -10.03 -24.77 -12.79
N VAL A 324 -9.49 -25.43 -11.77
CA VAL A 324 -10.15 -25.59 -10.47
C VAL A 324 -9.34 -25.04 -9.31
N GLY A 325 -10.05 -24.59 -8.28
CA GLY A 325 -9.51 -24.32 -6.95
C GLY A 325 -8.67 -23.05 -6.84
N ILE A 326 -8.02 -22.91 -5.69
CA ILE A 326 -7.41 -21.66 -5.25
C ILE A 326 -6.32 -21.11 -6.18
N MET A 327 -5.55 -21.99 -6.82
CA MET A 327 -4.50 -21.68 -7.82
C MET A 327 -4.99 -21.84 -9.26
N GLN A 328 -6.28 -22.13 -9.48
CA GLN A 328 -6.88 -22.39 -10.80
C GLN A 328 -6.04 -23.35 -11.65
N VAL A 329 -5.80 -24.55 -11.13
CA VAL A 329 -5.01 -25.59 -11.82
C VAL A 329 -5.91 -26.37 -12.76
N LEU A 330 -5.48 -26.60 -14.00
CA LEU A 330 -6.17 -27.51 -14.92
C LEU A 330 -5.96 -28.97 -14.49
N PRO A 331 -7.00 -29.83 -14.56
CA PRO A 331 -6.84 -31.26 -14.28
C PRO A 331 -5.83 -31.98 -15.19
N SER A 332 -5.57 -31.47 -16.40
CA SER A 332 -4.49 -31.95 -17.27
C SER A 332 -3.12 -31.55 -16.71
N THR A 333 -2.94 -30.30 -16.30
CA THR A 333 -1.70 -29.81 -15.66
C THR A 333 -1.37 -30.59 -14.40
N ALA A 334 -2.36 -30.88 -13.55
CA ALA A 334 -2.12 -31.64 -12.32
C ALA A 334 -1.73 -33.11 -12.56
N ARG A 335 -2.19 -33.72 -13.67
CA ARG A 335 -1.85 -35.08 -14.09
C ARG A 335 -0.56 -35.19 -14.88
N ASP A 336 -0.04 -34.07 -15.39
CA ASP A 336 1.24 -34.06 -16.11
C ASP A 336 2.34 -34.66 -15.22
N ARG A 337 3.24 -35.44 -15.82
CA ARG A 337 4.29 -36.17 -15.07
C ARG A 337 5.19 -35.26 -14.23
N ASN A 338 5.35 -33.99 -14.63
CA ASN A 338 6.18 -33.04 -13.91
C ASN A 338 5.47 -32.46 -12.68
N VAL A 339 4.13 -32.49 -12.65
CA VAL A 339 3.31 -32.03 -11.51
C VAL A 339 2.83 -33.22 -10.69
N ASN A 340 2.07 -34.14 -11.29
CA ASN A 340 1.60 -35.40 -10.72
C ASN A 340 1.00 -35.27 -9.31
N ILE A 341 0.05 -34.35 -9.14
CA ILE A 341 -0.69 -34.13 -7.89
C ILE A 341 -2.16 -34.48 -8.10
N LYS A 342 -2.67 -35.43 -7.31
CA LYS A 342 -4.07 -35.90 -7.39
C LYS A 342 -4.99 -35.06 -6.50
N ASN A 343 -6.30 -35.16 -6.70
CA ASN A 343 -7.33 -34.57 -5.82
C ASN A 343 -7.18 -33.05 -5.60
N ILE A 344 -6.95 -32.30 -6.69
CA ILE A 344 -6.78 -30.83 -6.66
C ILE A 344 -8.08 -30.05 -6.30
N ASN A 345 -9.18 -30.74 -6.00
CA ASN A 345 -10.36 -30.15 -5.36
C ASN A 345 -10.14 -29.91 -3.86
N LYS A 346 -9.14 -30.54 -3.25
CA LYS A 346 -8.67 -30.19 -1.89
C LYS A 346 -7.71 -29.01 -1.95
N ILE A 347 -7.84 -28.09 -1.00
CA ILE A 347 -7.07 -26.83 -0.96
C ILE A 347 -5.56 -27.06 -0.97
N GLU A 348 -5.08 -27.97 -0.11
CA GLU A 348 -3.65 -28.29 -0.02
C GLU A 348 -3.09 -28.81 -1.34
N ASN A 349 -3.77 -29.78 -1.95
CA ASN A 349 -3.33 -30.38 -3.20
C ASN A 349 -3.39 -29.38 -4.36
N ASN A 350 -4.34 -28.43 -4.32
CA ASN A 350 -4.44 -27.37 -5.32
C ASN A 350 -3.27 -26.38 -5.24
N VAL A 351 -2.96 -25.90 -4.03
CA VAL A 351 -1.79 -25.05 -3.78
C VAL A 351 -0.51 -25.77 -4.20
N HIS A 352 -0.34 -27.01 -3.75
CA HIS A 352 0.82 -27.83 -4.11
C HIS A 352 0.98 -27.95 -5.63
N ALA A 353 -0.09 -28.31 -6.34
CA ALA A 353 -0.05 -28.49 -7.79
C ALA A 353 0.30 -27.18 -8.52
N GLY A 354 -0.29 -26.05 -8.11
CA GLY A 354 -0.02 -24.74 -8.70
C GLY A 354 1.42 -24.30 -8.52
N VAL A 355 1.94 -24.38 -7.29
CA VAL A 355 3.32 -23.98 -6.98
C VAL A 355 4.34 -24.91 -7.65
N LYS A 356 4.09 -26.22 -7.64
CA LYS A 356 4.95 -27.19 -8.34
C LYS A 356 4.98 -26.96 -9.84
N TYR A 357 3.84 -26.61 -10.44
CA TYR A 357 3.78 -26.27 -11.86
C TYR A 357 4.55 -24.97 -12.17
N MET A 358 4.43 -23.96 -11.31
CA MET A 358 5.23 -22.73 -11.44
C MET A 358 6.73 -23.01 -11.34
N ARG A 359 7.18 -23.87 -10.41
CA ARG A 359 8.58 -24.33 -10.33
C ARG A 359 9.02 -25.01 -11.61
N PHE A 360 8.21 -25.93 -12.13
CA PHE A 360 8.50 -26.63 -13.38
C PHE A 360 8.68 -25.64 -14.56
N ILE A 361 7.82 -24.63 -14.66
CA ILE A 361 7.96 -23.58 -15.68
C ILE A 361 9.30 -22.85 -15.53
N ARG A 362 9.63 -22.40 -14.30
CA ARG A 362 10.87 -21.68 -14.01
C ARG A 362 12.09 -22.48 -14.45
N ASP A 363 12.21 -23.72 -13.99
CA ASP A 363 13.38 -24.57 -14.28
C ASP A 363 13.50 -24.92 -15.77
N ARG A 364 12.36 -25.18 -16.42
CA ARG A 364 12.35 -25.68 -17.80
C ARG A 364 12.57 -24.59 -18.85
N TYR A 365 12.13 -23.35 -18.58
CA TYR A 365 12.10 -22.26 -19.57
C TYR A 365 12.90 -21.03 -19.19
N PHE A 366 13.18 -20.82 -17.90
CA PHE A 366 13.75 -19.57 -17.35
C PHE A 366 14.87 -19.85 -16.33
N SER A 367 15.63 -20.94 -16.52
CA SER A 367 16.73 -21.31 -15.61
C SER A 367 18.03 -20.55 -15.83
N ASP A 368 18.17 -19.85 -16.96
CA ASP A 368 19.36 -19.07 -17.32
C ASP A 368 19.74 -18.06 -16.23
N ASP A 369 21.00 -18.07 -15.80
CA ASP A 369 21.54 -17.22 -14.73
C ASP A 369 21.65 -15.74 -15.12
N ALA A 370 21.58 -15.43 -16.41
CA ALA A 370 21.45 -14.05 -16.88
C ALA A 370 20.06 -13.44 -16.60
N ILE A 371 19.08 -14.24 -16.17
CA ILE A 371 17.76 -13.77 -15.75
C ILE A 371 17.80 -13.54 -14.23
N SER A 372 17.44 -12.34 -13.78
CA SER A 372 17.32 -12.04 -12.35
C SER A 372 16.29 -12.97 -11.68
N ASN A 373 16.44 -13.24 -10.37
CA ASN A 373 15.49 -14.11 -9.66
C ASN A 373 14.05 -13.58 -9.75
N ASP A 374 13.86 -12.26 -9.70
CA ASP A 374 12.56 -11.62 -9.86
C ASP A 374 11.99 -11.82 -11.26
N ASP A 375 12.81 -11.62 -12.30
CA ASP A 375 12.38 -11.85 -13.69
C ASP A 375 12.09 -13.32 -13.98
N LYS A 376 12.82 -14.27 -13.35
CA LYS A 376 12.50 -15.70 -13.40
C LYS A 376 11.09 -15.95 -12.86
N VAL A 377 10.68 -15.26 -11.80
CA VAL A 377 9.31 -15.34 -11.26
C VAL A 377 8.30 -14.69 -12.23
N TYR A 378 8.54 -13.47 -12.70
CA TYR A 378 7.60 -12.76 -13.57
C TYR A 378 7.37 -13.46 -14.90
N LEU A 379 8.42 -13.99 -15.52
CA LEU A 379 8.32 -14.80 -16.73
C LEU A 379 7.55 -16.09 -16.47
N SER A 380 7.74 -16.71 -15.30
CA SER A 380 7.01 -17.92 -14.90
C SER A 380 5.52 -17.65 -14.69
N LEU A 381 5.15 -16.53 -14.07
CA LEU A 381 3.77 -16.10 -13.91
C LEU A 381 3.11 -15.80 -15.26
N ALA A 382 3.81 -15.09 -16.15
CA ALA A 382 3.34 -14.84 -17.51
C ALA A 382 3.08 -16.16 -18.26
N ALA A 383 4.00 -17.13 -18.11
CA ALA A 383 3.92 -18.44 -18.72
C ALA A 383 2.83 -19.33 -18.10
N TYR A 384 2.55 -19.17 -16.80
CA TYR A 384 1.45 -19.83 -16.12
C TYR A 384 0.11 -19.42 -16.74
N ASN A 385 -0.06 -18.12 -17.03
CA ASN A 385 -1.28 -17.58 -17.63
C ASN A 385 -1.38 -17.81 -19.16
N ALA A 386 -0.30 -17.51 -19.90
CA ALA A 386 -0.30 -17.48 -21.36
C ALA A 386 0.22 -18.76 -22.03
N GLY A 387 0.78 -19.67 -21.24
CA GLY A 387 1.52 -20.83 -21.71
C GLY A 387 3.03 -20.54 -21.89
N PRO A 388 3.92 -21.46 -21.47
CA PRO A 388 5.38 -21.22 -21.47
C PRO A 388 5.98 -21.07 -22.87
N GLY A 389 5.48 -21.83 -23.85
CA GLY A 389 5.93 -21.71 -25.25
C GLY A 389 5.66 -20.32 -25.84
N ASN A 390 4.55 -19.70 -25.47
CA ASN A 390 4.19 -18.36 -25.93
C ASN A 390 5.14 -17.31 -25.35
N ILE A 391 5.41 -17.34 -24.04
CA ILE A 391 6.34 -16.40 -23.41
C ILE A 391 7.78 -16.60 -23.90
N ALA A 392 8.22 -17.85 -24.10
CA ALA A 392 9.52 -18.12 -24.71
C ALA A 392 9.63 -17.54 -26.14
N LYS A 393 8.55 -17.56 -26.93
CA LYS A 393 8.49 -16.88 -28.24
C LYS A 393 8.58 -15.36 -28.08
N MET A 394 7.93 -14.78 -27.07
CA MET A 394 7.98 -13.34 -26.82
C MET A 394 9.38 -12.86 -26.44
N ARG A 395 10.14 -13.66 -25.67
CA ARG A 395 11.56 -13.38 -25.38
C ARG A 395 12.39 -13.28 -26.66
N ARG A 396 12.23 -14.24 -27.59
CA ARG A 396 12.94 -14.19 -28.89
C ARG A 396 12.54 -12.97 -29.72
N LEU A 397 11.27 -12.56 -29.68
CA LEU A 397 10.83 -11.34 -30.36
C LEU A 397 11.38 -10.08 -29.69
N ALA A 398 11.52 -10.07 -28.36
CA ALA A 398 12.09 -8.94 -27.62
C ALA A 398 13.50 -8.64 -28.14
N THR A 399 14.36 -9.66 -28.24
CA THR A 399 15.70 -9.53 -28.82
C THR A 399 15.67 -8.96 -30.24
N LYS A 400 14.78 -9.46 -31.11
CA LYS A 400 14.66 -9.00 -32.51
C LYS A 400 14.23 -7.52 -32.62
N HIS A 401 13.58 -6.99 -31.60
CA HIS A 401 13.10 -5.61 -31.56
C HIS A 401 13.95 -4.70 -30.65
N GLY A 402 15.14 -5.15 -30.24
CA GLY A 402 16.08 -4.37 -29.42
C GLY A 402 15.67 -4.25 -27.94
N TYR A 403 14.79 -5.13 -27.46
CA TYR A 403 14.41 -5.23 -26.05
C TYR A 403 15.19 -6.35 -25.35
N ASP A 404 15.35 -6.24 -24.04
CA ASP A 404 16.03 -7.24 -23.21
C ASP A 404 15.15 -8.51 -23.05
N PRO A 405 15.57 -9.69 -23.53
CA PRO A 405 14.79 -10.91 -23.40
C PRO A 405 14.76 -11.47 -21.98
N ASN A 406 15.58 -10.97 -21.06
CA ASN A 406 15.71 -11.45 -19.69
C ASN A 406 14.94 -10.58 -18.69
N LYS A 407 14.43 -9.42 -19.11
CA LYS A 407 13.56 -8.56 -18.30
C LYS A 407 12.09 -8.70 -18.72
N TRP A 408 11.18 -8.89 -17.78
CA TRP A 408 9.75 -8.93 -18.10
C TRP A 408 9.21 -7.53 -18.38
N PHE A 409 9.21 -6.66 -17.37
CA PHE A 409 8.60 -5.33 -17.43
C PHE A 409 9.32 -4.43 -18.44
N GLY A 410 8.53 -3.70 -19.22
CA GLY A 410 9.06 -2.78 -20.24
C GLY A 410 9.80 -3.46 -21.42
N ASN A 411 9.88 -4.79 -21.45
CA ASN A 411 10.64 -5.54 -22.44
C ASN A 411 9.80 -6.70 -23.02
N VAL A 412 9.91 -7.91 -22.47
CA VAL A 412 9.15 -9.09 -22.94
C VAL A 412 7.63 -8.85 -22.83
N GLU A 413 7.20 -8.10 -21.82
CA GLU A 413 5.82 -7.63 -21.63
C GLU A 413 5.29 -6.89 -22.87
N LEU A 414 6.09 -6.04 -23.51
CA LEU A 414 5.68 -5.29 -24.69
C LEU A 414 5.41 -6.22 -25.87
N MET A 415 6.21 -7.27 -26.02
CA MET A 415 5.99 -8.28 -27.05
C MET A 415 4.76 -9.12 -26.76
N ALA A 416 4.58 -9.55 -25.51
CA ALA A 416 3.40 -10.30 -25.07
C ALA A 416 2.11 -9.48 -25.31
N ARG A 417 2.12 -8.20 -24.95
CA ARG A 417 0.98 -7.28 -25.17
C ARG A 417 0.60 -7.16 -26.64
N ARG A 418 1.60 -7.06 -27.53
CA ARG A 418 1.40 -6.87 -28.97
C ARG A 418 0.96 -8.14 -29.69
N ASN A 419 1.49 -9.30 -29.28
CA ASN A 419 1.40 -10.54 -30.07
C ASN A 419 0.58 -11.65 -29.42
N ILE A 420 0.23 -11.53 -28.13
CA ILE A 420 -0.64 -12.47 -27.42
C ILE A 420 -1.93 -11.75 -27.07
N SER A 421 -1.89 -10.95 -26.00
CA SER A 421 -3.00 -10.10 -25.53
C SER A 421 -2.50 -9.26 -24.35
N SER A 422 -3.35 -8.37 -23.83
CA SER A 422 -3.07 -7.68 -22.57
C SER A 422 -3.21 -8.56 -21.33
N GLU A 423 -3.82 -9.74 -21.43
CA GLU A 423 -4.18 -10.58 -20.27
C GLU A 423 -2.96 -11.06 -19.46
N PRO A 424 -1.90 -11.66 -20.05
CA PRO A 424 -0.73 -12.11 -19.29
C PRO A 424 0.03 -10.95 -18.64
N VAL A 425 0.01 -9.80 -19.32
CA VAL A 425 0.63 -8.56 -18.84
C VAL A 425 -0.10 -8.04 -17.60
N THR A 426 -1.42 -7.95 -17.68
CA THR A 426 -2.27 -7.57 -16.54
C THR A 426 -2.17 -8.61 -15.41
N TYR A 427 -2.06 -9.90 -15.74
CA TYR A 427 -1.93 -10.99 -14.77
C TYR A 427 -0.66 -10.84 -13.92
N VAL A 428 0.52 -10.69 -14.54
CA VAL A 428 1.78 -10.53 -13.81
C VAL A 428 1.81 -9.23 -13.00
N ALA A 429 1.34 -8.12 -13.58
CA ALA A 429 1.26 -6.85 -12.88
C ALA A 429 0.37 -6.93 -11.62
N ASN A 430 -0.78 -7.60 -11.71
CA ASN A 430 -1.69 -7.78 -10.57
C ASN A 430 -1.11 -8.66 -9.47
N ILE A 431 -0.38 -9.72 -9.81
CA ILE A 431 0.25 -10.59 -8.80
C ILE A 431 1.37 -9.85 -8.10
N ASN A 432 2.25 -9.19 -8.85
CA ASN A 432 3.35 -8.42 -8.26
C ASN A 432 2.83 -7.31 -7.32
N ARG A 433 1.71 -6.68 -7.70
CA ARG A 433 0.94 -5.77 -6.83
C ARG A 433 0.63 -6.42 -5.48
N TYR A 434 -0.08 -7.55 -5.46
CA TYR A 434 -0.47 -8.19 -4.20
C TYR A 434 0.72 -8.66 -3.39
N TYR A 435 1.78 -9.10 -4.07
CA TYR A 435 3.01 -9.55 -3.43
C TYR A 435 3.67 -8.43 -2.61
N VAL A 436 3.85 -7.24 -3.19
CA VAL A 436 4.41 -6.07 -2.49
C VAL A 436 3.56 -5.70 -1.27
N ILE A 437 2.24 -5.71 -1.42
CA ILE A 437 1.30 -5.42 -0.32
C ILE A 437 1.44 -6.45 0.80
N TYR A 438 1.48 -7.73 0.46
CA TYR A 438 1.62 -8.81 1.44
C TYR A 438 2.96 -8.76 2.16
N LYS A 439 4.05 -8.36 1.49
CA LYS A 439 5.35 -8.10 2.14
C LYS A 439 5.29 -6.99 3.17
N GLN A 440 4.62 -5.89 2.84
CA GLN A 440 4.42 -4.78 3.77
C GLN A 440 3.59 -5.23 4.98
N LEU A 441 2.53 -6.02 4.77
CA LEU A 441 1.70 -6.55 5.86
C LEU A 441 2.44 -7.56 6.75
N GLU A 442 3.27 -8.45 6.18
CA GLU A 442 4.06 -9.39 7.00
C GLU A 442 5.12 -8.66 7.82
N SER A 443 5.81 -7.67 7.24
CA SER A 443 6.77 -6.85 7.97
C SER A 443 6.13 -6.16 9.18
N LEU A 444 4.90 -5.65 9.02
CA LEU A 444 4.14 -5.06 10.12
C LEU A 444 3.77 -6.10 11.19
N GLN A 445 3.43 -7.33 10.82
CA GLN A 445 3.13 -8.40 11.78
C GLN A 445 4.36 -8.86 12.56
N GLN A 446 5.53 -8.95 11.91
CA GLN A 446 6.79 -9.33 12.57
C GLN A 446 7.20 -8.29 13.60
N ILE A 447 7.14 -7.00 13.23
CA ILE A 447 7.40 -5.88 14.16
C ILE A 447 6.45 -5.97 15.37
N ARG A 448 5.15 -6.26 15.16
CA ARG A 448 4.17 -6.43 16.26
C ARG A 448 4.53 -7.60 17.18
N GLN A 449 4.97 -8.73 16.63
CA GLN A 449 5.34 -9.91 17.41
C GLN A 449 6.63 -9.68 18.22
N GLU A 450 7.61 -9.01 17.62
CA GLU A 450 8.86 -8.63 18.28
C GLU A 450 8.62 -7.64 19.43
N GLN A 451 7.75 -6.66 19.23
CA GLN A 451 7.37 -5.71 20.29
C GLN A 451 6.56 -6.38 21.41
N GLN A 452 5.67 -7.33 21.09
CA GLN A 452 4.95 -8.11 22.11
C GLN A 452 5.90 -9.02 22.92
N ALA A 453 6.90 -9.62 22.27
CA ALA A 453 7.94 -10.40 22.95
C ALA A 453 8.80 -9.51 23.86
N LEU A 454 9.24 -8.34 23.36
CA LEU A 454 10.04 -7.40 24.13
C LEU A 454 9.29 -6.86 25.36
N ASN A 455 7.99 -6.56 25.21
CA ASN A 455 7.16 -6.07 26.31
C ASN A 455 6.87 -7.15 27.35
N SER A 456 6.71 -8.41 26.94
CA SER A 456 6.54 -9.53 27.87
C SER A 456 7.85 -9.87 28.61
N ASP A 457 9.01 -9.69 27.96
CA ASP A 457 10.31 -9.77 28.64
C ASP A 457 10.49 -8.63 29.65
N ILE A 458 10.16 -7.39 29.30
CA ILE A 458 10.24 -6.23 30.21
C ILE A 458 9.29 -6.41 31.42
N GLU A 459 8.08 -6.92 31.19
CA GLU A 459 7.11 -7.21 32.25
C GLU A 459 7.60 -8.37 33.15
N PHE A 460 8.22 -9.41 32.57
CA PHE A 460 8.85 -10.49 33.31
C PHE A 460 10.00 -10.00 34.21
N TYR A 461 10.88 -9.12 33.71
CA TYR A 461 11.96 -8.53 34.51
C TYR A 461 11.45 -7.55 35.58
N ARG A 462 10.38 -6.82 35.31
CA ARG A 462 9.71 -5.95 36.30
C ARG A 462 9.07 -6.76 37.44
N VAL A 463 8.46 -7.91 37.12
CA VAL A 463 7.90 -8.82 38.12
C VAL A 463 9.00 -9.48 38.97
N LEU A 464 10.15 -9.81 38.38
CA LEU A 464 11.30 -10.33 39.14
C LEU A 464 11.93 -9.27 40.06
N GLY A 465 12.10 -8.03 39.58
CA GLY A 465 12.60 -6.92 40.40
C GLY A 465 11.69 -6.59 41.59
N SER A 466 10.37 -6.64 41.41
CA SER A 466 9.40 -6.39 42.50
C SER A 466 9.37 -7.49 43.58
N LYS A 467 9.87 -8.70 43.28
CA LYS A 467 9.97 -9.80 44.24
C LYS A 467 11.26 -9.76 45.08
N GLU A 468 12.33 -9.12 44.60
CA GLU A 468 13.54 -8.92 45.41
C GLU A 468 13.35 -7.83 46.47
N GLU A 469 12.54 -6.80 46.20
CA GLU A 469 12.22 -5.74 47.16
C GLU A 469 11.30 -6.19 48.31
N THR A 470 10.59 -7.32 48.18
CA THR A 470 9.69 -7.85 49.22
C THR A 470 10.34 -8.88 50.17
N ILE A 471 11.64 -9.17 50.03
CA ILE A 471 12.37 -10.12 50.89
C ILE A 471 13.29 -9.40 51.91
N THR A 472 13.35 -8.07 51.87
CA THR A 472 14.08 -7.26 52.86
C THR A 472 13.17 -6.29 53.58
N GLU A 473 12.23 -6.81 54.38
CA GLU A 473 11.68 -6.14 55.57
C GLU A 473 11.47 -7.14 56.70
#